data_AF-A0A317PDR4-F1
#
_entry.id   AF-A0A317PDR4-F1
#
_cell.length_a   1.000
_cell.length_b   1.000
_cell.length_c   1.000
_cell.angle_alpha   90.00
_cell.angle_beta   90.00
_cell.angle_gamma   90.00
#
_symmetry.space_group_name_H-M   'P 1'
#
loop_
_entity.id
_entity.type
_entity.pdbx_description
1 polymer ?
#
loop_
_entity_poly.entity_id
_entity_poly.type
_entity_poly.pdbx_seq_one_letter_code
_entity_poly.pdbx_strand_id
1 'polypeptide(L)'
;MTSIMTNTSAMSALQTLRSINSDMETTQSRISSGYRVESAADDAAYWSIATTMRSDNKALSTVKDALGLGAAKVDVAYTGMNASLEVVSEIKAKLVAAREPGVDKTKIDKELTELKNQLKSIATSASFSGENWLNNTSTAAAG
;
A
#
# COMPACT_ATOMS: atom_id res chain seq x y z
N MET A 1 71.94 -9.12 14.46
CA MET A 1 71.75 -8.16 15.57
C MET A 1 70.37 -8.35 16.15
N THR A 2 70.24 -9.23 17.15
CA THR A 2 69.01 -9.40 17.94
C THR A 2 69.05 -8.39 19.08
N SER A 3 68.38 -7.26 18.89
CA SER A 3 68.17 -6.27 19.96
C SER A 3 67.22 -6.86 21.00
N ILE A 4 67.67 -6.98 22.26
CA ILE A 4 66.81 -7.38 23.40
C ILE A 4 65.68 -6.35 23.62
N MET A 5 65.89 -5.12 23.17
CA MET A 5 64.94 -4.00 23.31
C MET A 5 63.90 -3.95 22.18
N THR A 6 64.11 -4.63 21.06
CA THR A 6 63.24 -4.54 19.87
C THR A 6 63.07 -5.91 19.22
N ASN A 7 62.05 -6.64 19.67
CA ASN A 7 61.72 -7.95 19.13
C ASN A 7 60.91 -7.82 17.83
N THR A 8 61.61 -7.83 16.70
CA THR A 8 61.02 -7.68 15.36
C THR A 8 60.04 -8.79 14.99
N SER A 9 60.27 -10.03 15.45
CA SER A 9 59.32 -11.14 15.26
C SER A 9 58.01 -10.93 16.03
N ALA A 10 58.09 -10.47 17.28
CA ALA A 10 56.90 -10.16 18.09
C ALA A 10 56.14 -8.95 17.55
N MET A 11 56.84 -7.91 17.05
CA MET A 11 56.18 -6.77 16.41
C MET A 11 55.46 -7.16 15.12
N SER A 12 56.05 -8.06 14.31
CA SER A 12 55.42 -8.56 13.08
C SER A 12 54.17 -9.38 13.41
N ALA A 13 54.25 -10.28 14.40
CA ALA A 13 53.11 -11.05 14.86
C ALA A 13 51.99 -10.15 15.43
N LEU A 14 52.36 -9.08 16.17
CA LEU A 14 51.40 -8.11 16.69
C LEU A 14 50.74 -7.31 15.56
N GLN A 15 51.47 -6.94 14.51
CA GLN A 15 50.91 -6.27 13.33
C GLN A 15 49.91 -7.18 12.60
N THR A 16 50.25 -8.46 12.40
CA THR A 16 49.32 -9.45 11.82
C THR A 16 48.08 -9.63 12.70
N LEU A 17 48.24 -9.73 14.02
CA LEU A 17 47.12 -9.86 14.95
C LEU A 17 46.20 -8.62 14.94
N ARG A 18 46.77 -7.41 14.82
CA ARG A 18 46.00 -6.17 14.66
C ARG A 18 45.21 -6.15 13.35
N SER A 19 45.81 -6.61 12.25
CA SER A 19 45.11 -6.75 10.96
C SER A 19 43.93 -7.71 11.07
N ILE A 20 44.16 -8.91 11.64
CA ILE A 20 43.10 -9.92 11.80
C ILE A 20 41.95 -9.40 12.67
N ASN A 21 42.25 -8.68 13.77
CA ASN A 21 41.20 -8.08 14.60
C ASN A 21 40.39 -7.02 13.84
N SER A 22 41.06 -6.17 13.03
CA SER A 22 40.37 -5.16 12.21
C SER A 22 39.47 -5.81 11.15
N ASP A 23 39.93 -6.89 10.51
CA ASP A 23 39.16 -7.62 9.50
C ASP A 23 37.96 -8.36 10.14
N MET A 24 38.15 -8.90 11.35
CA MET A 24 37.10 -9.54 12.13
C MET A 24 36.02 -8.52 12.54
N GLU A 25 36.41 -7.34 13.02
CA GLU A 25 35.48 -6.26 13.38
C GLU A 25 34.65 -5.81 12.17
N THR A 26 35.28 -5.65 11.02
CA THR A 26 34.58 -5.32 9.76
C THR A 26 33.59 -6.40 9.36
N THR A 27 33.98 -7.67 9.46
CA THR A 27 33.11 -8.80 9.14
C THR A 27 31.94 -8.87 10.10
N GLN A 28 32.18 -8.64 11.39
CA GLN A 28 31.14 -8.60 12.41
C GLN A 28 30.16 -7.45 12.18
N SER A 29 30.64 -6.26 11.79
CA SER A 29 29.77 -5.13 11.41
C SER A 29 28.87 -5.50 10.24
N ARG A 30 29.43 -6.10 9.19
CA ARG A 30 28.66 -6.52 8.00
C ARG A 30 27.64 -7.61 8.31
N ILE A 31 27.96 -8.55 9.20
CA ILE A 31 27.01 -9.57 9.66
C ILE A 31 25.89 -8.93 10.49
N SER A 32 26.23 -7.97 11.36
CA SER A 32 25.27 -7.26 12.21
C SER A 32 24.32 -6.38 11.40
N SER A 33 24.85 -5.61 10.44
CA SER A 33 24.05 -4.71 9.59
C SER A 33 23.38 -5.44 8.42
N GLY A 34 23.86 -6.63 8.06
CA GLY A 34 23.44 -7.38 6.88
C GLY A 34 23.85 -6.75 5.56
N TYR A 35 24.60 -5.64 5.58
CA TYR A 35 25.02 -4.92 4.38
C TYR A 35 26.50 -5.18 4.07
N ARG A 36 26.77 -5.47 2.79
CA ARG A 36 28.14 -5.60 2.29
C ARG A 36 28.88 -4.25 2.27
N VAL A 37 28.16 -3.15 2.00
CA VAL A 37 28.64 -1.77 2.02
C VAL A 37 27.70 -0.97 2.92
N GLU A 38 28.14 -0.69 4.13
CA GLU A 38 27.35 -0.01 5.16
C GLU A 38 27.58 1.50 5.11
N SER A 39 28.86 1.90 4.96
CA SER A 39 29.27 3.31 4.98
C SER A 39 29.74 3.80 3.60
N ALA A 40 29.68 5.11 3.38
CA ALA A 40 30.29 5.75 2.22
C ALA A 40 31.83 5.67 2.22
N ALA A 41 32.43 5.35 3.38
CA ALA A 41 33.87 5.17 3.51
C ALA A 41 34.36 3.84 2.93
N ASP A 42 33.50 2.80 2.90
CA ASP A 42 33.83 1.50 2.30
C ASP A 42 33.82 1.57 0.78
N ASP A 43 32.78 2.18 0.19
CA ASP A 43 32.66 2.41 -1.25
C ASP A 43 31.60 3.48 -1.54
N ALA A 44 32.04 4.72 -1.80
CA ALA A 44 31.13 5.84 -2.02
C ALA A 44 30.20 5.66 -3.24
N ALA A 45 30.68 5.00 -4.30
CA ALA A 45 29.91 4.83 -5.53
C ALA A 45 28.79 3.81 -5.33
N TYR A 46 29.12 2.63 -4.78
CA TYR A 46 28.12 1.61 -4.50
C TYR A 46 27.18 2.01 -3.36
N TRP A 47 27.68 2.73 -2.36
CA TRP A 47 26.85 3.25 -1.28
C TRP A 47 25.83 4.26 -1.79
N SER A 48 26.21 5.16 -2.70
CA SER A 48 25.29 6.14 -3.30
C SER A 48 24.19 5.44 -4.10
N ILE A 49 24.53 4.51 -4.98
CA ILE A 49 23.55 3.74 -5.77
C ILE A 49 22.63 2.94 -4.84
N ALA A 50 23.18 2.23 -3.85
CA ALA A 50 22.40 1.44 -2.91
C ALA A 50 21.46 2.32 -2.06
N THR A 51 21.89 3.52 -1.68
CA THR A 51 21.05 4.46 -0.92
C THR A 51 19.90 5.00 -1.76
N THR A 52 20.15 5.36 -3.01
CA THR A 52 19.09 5.73 -3.97
C THR A 52 18.10 4.59 -4.15
N MET A 53 18.59 3.36 -4.42
CA MET A 53 17.72 2.19 -4.56
C MET A 53 16.90 1.89 -3.30
N ARG A 54 17.47 2.07 -2.09
CA ARG A 54 16.73 1.93 -0.82
C ARG A 54 15.66 3.01 -0.67
N SER A 55 15.95 4.24 -1.08
CA SER A 55 15.00 5.36 -1.09
C SER A 55 13.85 5.08 -2.05
N ASP A 56 14.17 4.65 -3.28
CA ASP A 56 13.18 4.29 -4.29
C ASP A 56 12.31 3.13 -3.83
N ASN A 57 12.89 2.12 -3.17
CA ASN A 57 12.12 1.00 -2.62
C ASN A 57 11.09 1.47 -1.58
N LYS A 58 11.48 2.39 -0.68
CA LYS A 58 10.55 2.99 0.28
C LYS A 58 9.43 3.75 -0.42
N ALA A 59 9.76 4.57 -1.41
CA ALA A 59 8.76 5.30 -2.19
C ALA A 59 7.81 4.35 -2.93
N LEU A 60 8.33 3.31 -3.58
CA LEU A 60 7.54 2.29 -4.26
C LEU A 60 6.66 1.49 -3.30
N SER A 61 7.13 1.22 -2.07
CA SER A 61 6.30 0.60 -1.03
C SER A 61 5.10 1.47 -0.70
N THR A 62 5.31 2.79 -0.49
CA THR A 62 4.20 3.70 -0.22
C THR A 62 3.24 3.83 -1.39
N VAL A 63 3.74 3.78 -2.63
CA VAL A 63 2.90 3.76 -3.84
C VAL A 63 2.09 2.48 -3.92
N LYS A 64 2.68 1.32 -3.59
CA LYS A 64 1.95 0.04 -3.52
C LYS A 64 0.83 0.09 -2.48
N ASP A 65 1.10 0.64 -1.30
CA ASP A 65 0.09 0.76 -0.25
C ASP A 65 -1.06 1.69 -0.71
N ALA A 66 -0.72 2.81 -1.36
CA ALA A 66 -1.71 3.72 -1.94
C ALA A 66 -2.54 3.07 -3.06
N LEU A 67 -1.91 2.28 -3.94
CA LEU A 67 -2.60 1.51 -4.97
C LEU A 67 -3.51 0.43 -4.36
N GLY A 68 -3.06 -0.23 -3.28
CA GLY A 68 -3.87 -1.20 -2.54
C GLY A 68 -5.12 -0.55 -1.93
N LEU A 69 -4.96 0.65 -1.35
CA LEU A 69 -6.08 1.44 -0.86
C LEU A 69 -7.03 1.87 -1.99
N GLY A 70 -6.47 2.25 -3.14
CA GLY A 70 -7.23 2.58 -4.35
C GLY A 70 -8.04 1.39 -4.88
N ALA A 71 -7.43 0.21 -4.95
CA ALA A 71 -8.11 -1.03 -5.33
C ALA A 71 -9.28 -1.33 -4.38
N ALA A 72 -9.05 -1.24 -3.07
CA ALA A 72 -10.11 -1.43 -2.07
C ALA A 72 -11.26 -0.42 -2.23
N LYS A 73 -10.97 0.85 -2.55
CA LYS A 73 -12.01 1.85 -2.87
C LYS A 73 -12.84 1.44 -4.09
N VAL A 74 -12.18 0.98 -5.15
CA VAL A 74 -12.87 0.54 -6.38
C VAL A 74 -13.71 -0.70 -6.11
N ASP A 75 -13.23 -1.67 -5.32
CA ASP A 75 -13.99 -2.88 -4.98
C ASP A 75 -15.26 -2.57 -4.18
N VAL A 76 -15.19 -1.61 -3.24
CA VAL A 76 -16.37 -1.13 -2.50
C VAL A 76 -17.36 -0.45 -3.44
N ALA A 77 -16.87 0.40 -4.35
CA ALA A 77 -17.72 1.04 -5.35
C ALA A 77 -18.37 0.00 -6.29
N TYR A 78 -17.62 -1.00 -6.73
CA TYR A 78 -18.10 -2.08 -7.59
C TYR A 78 -19.18 -2.91 -6.89
N THR A 79 -18.96 -3.26 -5.63
CA THR A 79 -19.94 -3.99 -4.81
C THR A 79 -21.21 -3.18 -4.60
N GLY A 80 -21.10 -1.89 -4.28
CA GLY A 80 -22.24 -0.99 -4.15
C GLY A 80 -23.01 -0.81 -5.47
N MET A 81 -22.30 -0.80 -6.60
CA MET A 81 -22.91 -0.74 -7.93
C MET A 81 -23.67 -2.03 -8.28
N ASN A 82 -23.13 -3.20 -7.95
CA ASN A 82 -23.84 -4.48 -8.13
C ASN A 82 -25.12 -4.54 -7.29
N ALA A 83 -25.08 -4.11 -6.03
CA ALA A 83 -26.28 -4.02 -5.20
C ALA A 83 -27.30 -3.02 -5.78
N SER A 84 -26.83 -1.91 -6.36
CA SER A 84 -27.70 -0.94 -7.04
C SER A 84 -28.36 -1.55 -8.29
N LEU A 85 -27.64 -2.39 -9.04
CA LEU A 85 -28.19 -3.10 -10.21
C LEU A 85 -29.31 -4.07 -9.83
N GLU A 86 -29.17 -4.80 -8.70
CA GLU A 86 -30.25 -5.66 -8.18
C GLU A 86 -31.51 -4.85 -7.87
N VAL A 87 -31.37 -3.73 -7.16
CA VAL A 87 -32.52 -2.86 -6.82
C VAL A 87 -33.18 -2.30 -8.09
N VAL A 88 -32.40 -1.89 -9.11
CA VAL A 88 -32.96 -1.43 -10.39
C VAL A 88 -33.68 -2.55 -11.14
N SER A 89 -33.16 -3.78 -11.08
CA SER A 89 -33.82 -4.96 -11.65
C SER A 89 -35.18 -5.21 -10.98
N GLU A 90 -35.25 -5.11 -9.65
CA GLU A 90 -36.49 -5.23 -8.90
C GLU A 90 -37.49 -4.12 -9.24
N ILE A 91 -37.03 -2.87 -9.34
CA ILE A 91 -37.84 -1.74 -9.81
C ILE A 91 -38.45 -2.05 -11.18
N LYS A 92 -37.65 -2.58 -12.11
CA LYS A 92 -38.12 -2.95 -13.45
C LYS A 92 -39.18 -4.05 -13.40
N ALA A 93 -38.99 -5.07 -12.57
CA ALA A 93 -39.97 -6.15 -12.40
C ALA A 93 -41.30 -5.61 -11.84
N LYS A 94 -41.26 -4.74 -10.83
CA LYS A 94 -42.44 -4.09 -10.25
C LYS A 94 -43.17 -3.18 -11.24
N LEU A 95 -42.43 -2.44 -12.07
CA LEU A 95 -42.99 -1.61 -13.15
C LEU A 95 -43.70 -2.44 -14.24
N VAL A 96 -43.18 -3.63 -14.56
CA VAL A 96 -43.84 -4.55 -15.50
C VAL A 96 -45.13 -5.10 -14.89
N ALA A 97 -45.10 -5.52 -13.63
CA ALA A 97 -46.31 -5.97 -12.91
C ALA A 97 -47.38 -4.86 -12.84
N ALA A 98 -46.98 -3.60 -12.72
CA ALA A 98 -47.90 -2.45 -12.70
C ALA A 98 -48.67 -2.22 -14.01
N ARG A 99 -48.22 -2.82 -15.13
CA ARG A 99 -48.91 -2.72 -16.42
C ARG A 99 -50.08 -3.71 -16.55
N GLU A 100 -50.18 -4.70 -15.67
CA GLU A 100 -51.29 -5.65 -15.70
C GLU A 100 -52.59 -5.01 -15.20
N PRO A 101 -53.72 -5.20 -15.92
CA PRO A 101 -55.02 -4.67 -15.50
C PRO A 101 -55.52 -5.39 -14.24
N GLY A 102 -55.92 -4.62 -13.22
CA GLY A 102 -56.39 -5.13 -11.92
C GLY A 102 -55.41 -4.89 -10.76
N VAL A 103 -54.23 -4.33 -11.03
CA VAL A 103 -53.21 -4.04 -10.03
C VAL A 103 -53.38 -2.66 -9.39
N ASP A 104 -53.19 -2.62 -8.07
CA ASP A 104 -53.34 -1.45 -7.23
C ASP A 104 -52.10 -0.53 -7.33
N LYS A 105 -52.13 0.39 -8.30
CA LYS A 105 -50.99 1.27 -8.66
C LYS A 105 -50.45 2.07 -7.47
N THR A 106 -51.31 2.41 -6.51
CA THR A 106 -50.91 3.17 -5.31
C THR A 106 -49.97 2.40 -4.39
N LYS A 107 -50.11 1.06 -4.30
CA LYS A 107 -49.21 0.20 -3.51
C LYS A 107 -47.86 0.03 -4.21
N ILE A 108 -47.88 -0.11 -5.54
CA ILE A 108 -46.64 -0.18 -6.32
C ILE A 108 -45.86 1.12 -6.24
N ASP A 109 -46.52 2.28 -6.29
CA ASP A 109 -45.82 3.57 -6.15
C ASP A 109 -45.15 3.72 -4.78
N LYS A 110 -45.75 3.19 -3.71
CA LYS A 110 -45.11 3.13 -2.38
C LYS A 110 -43.88 2.21 -2.37
N GLU A 111 -43.99 1.00 -2.92
CA GLU A 111 -42.85 0.08 -3.06
C GLU A 111 -41.73 0.68 -3.91
N LEU A 112 -42.07 1.35 -5.02
CA LEU A 112 -41.12 2.04 -5.90
C LEU A 112 -40.40 3.18 -5.18
N THR A 113 -41.11 3.91 -4.31
CA THR A 113 -40.53 4.97 -3.49
C THR A 113 -39.55 4.40 -2.47
N GLU A 114 -39.89 3.27 -1.85
CA GLU A 114 -38.99 2.59 -0.90
C GLU A 114 -37.75 2.03 -1.60
N LEU A 115 -37.89 1.39 -2.77
CA LEU A 115 -36.76 0.91 -3.56
C LEU A 115 -35.84 2.05 -4.01
N LYS A 116 -36.40 3.22 -4.34
CA LYS A 116 -35.60 4.44 -4.61
C LYS A 116 -34.84 4.92 -3.37
N ASN A 117 -35.47 4.88 -2.19
CA ASN A 117 -34.81 5.22 -0.92
C ASN A 117 -33.69 4.23 -0.60
N GLN A 118 -33.92 2.93 -0.81
CA GLN A 118 -32.92 1.88 -0.64
C GLN A 118 -31.73 2.08 -1.57
N LEU A 119 -31.97 2.40 -2.85
CA LEU A 119 -30.91 2.71 -3.81
C LEU A 119 -30.09 3.93 -3.36
N LYS A 120 -30.76 4.99 -2.88
CA LYS A 120 -30.09 6.15 -2.29
C LYS A 120 -29.28 5.78 -1.05
N SER A 121 -29.79 4.89 -0.20
CA SER A 121 -29.07 4.40 0.98
C SER A 121 -27.81 3.62 0.58
N ILE A 122 -27.91 2.70 -0.38
CA ILE A 122 -26.76 1.94 -0.91
C ILE A 122 -25.71 2.91 -1.47
N ALA A 123 -26.14 3.90 -2.26
CA ALA A 123 -25.26 4.92 -2.79
C ALA A 123 -24.58 5.73 -1.69
N THR A 124 -25.25 6.06 -0.58
CA THR A 124 -24.64 6.77 0.56
C THR A 124 -23.75 5.90 1.44
N SER A 125 -24.07 4.61 1.57
CA SER A 125 -23.37 3.67 2.46
C SER A 125 -22.12 3.07 1.83
N ALA A 126 -21.96 3.13 0.51
CA ALA A 126 -20.76 2.71 -0.22
C ALA A 126 -19.58 3.69 -0.04
N SER A 127 -19.25 4.03 1.21
CA SER A 127 -18.09 4.86 1.55
C SER A 127 -16.92 3.98 1.98
N PHE A 128 -15.73 4.30 1.50
CA PHE A 128 -14.49 3.69 1.98
C PHE A 128 -13.50 4.80 2.38
N SER A 129 -13.04 4.75 3.63
CA SER A 129 -12.13 5.77 4.19
C SER A 129 -12.67 7.21 4.10
N GLY A 130 -13.99 7.40 4.26
CA GLY A 130 -14.65 8.71 4.23
C GLY A 130 -14.94 9.26 2.84
N GLU A 131 -14.58 8.53 1.78
CA GLU A 131 -14.77 8.93 0.39
C GLU A 131 -15.77 7.99 -0.28
N ASN A 132 -16.77 8.56 -0.94
CA ASN A 132 -17.83 7.81 -1.59
C ASN A 132 -17.84 8.13 -3.08
N TRP A 133 -17.52 7.12 -3.90
CA TRP A 133 -17.43 7.27 -5.35
C TRP A 133 -18.79 7.13 -6.05
N LEU A 134 -19.78 6.52 -5.38
CA LEU A 134 -21.15 6.38 -5.91
C LEU A 134 -22.03 7.59 -5.59
N ASN A 135 -21.71 8.32 -4.52
CA ASN A 135 -22.35 9.56 -4.15
C ASN A 135 -21.32 10.70 -4.18
N ASN A 136 -21.05 11.21 -5.38
CA ASN A 136 -20.18 12.35 -5.54
C ASN A 136 -20.96 13.65 -5.28
N THR A 137 -21.02 14.06 -4.01
CA THR A 137 -21.36 15.44 -3.61
C THR A 137 -20.13 16.35 -3.61
N SER A 138 -18.97 15.84 -4.01
CA SER A 138 -17.76 16.65 -4.13
C SER A 138 -17.84 17.51 -5.38
N THR A 139 -18.34 18.74 -5.19
CA THR A 139 -18.14 19.86 -6.11
C THR A 139 -16.67 20.34 -6.05
N ALA A 140 -15.72 19.41 -5.99
CA ALA A 140 -14.30 19.69 -6.15
C ALA A 140 -13.94 19.22 -7.55
N ALA A 141 -13.93 20.18 -8.47
CA ALA A 141 -13.36 20.01 -9.79
C ALA A 141 -11.97 19.36 -9.64
N ALA A 142 -11.75 18.26 -10.35
CA ALA A 142 -10.44 17.65 -10.49
C ALA A 142 -9.45 18.72 -10.98
N GLY A 143 -8.50 19.06 -10.12
CA GLY A 143 -7.34 19.90 -10.38
C GLY A 143 -6.13 19.23 -9.75
#